data_AF-A0A957T9D9-F1
#
_entry.id   AF-A0A957T9D9-F1
#
_cell.length_a   1.000
_cell.length_b   1.000
_cell.length_c   1.000
_cell.angle_alpha   90.00
_cell.angle_beta   90.00
_cell.angle_gamma   90.00
#
_symmetry.space_group_name_H-M   'P 1'
#
loop_
_entity.id
_entity.type
_entity.pdbx_description
1 polymer ?
#
loop_
_entity_poly.entity_id
_entity_poly.type
_entity_poly.pdbx_seq_one_letter_code
_entity_poly.pdbx_strand_id
1 'polypeptide(L)'
;MDNLLSSVRSILLTTPERWIRLTETLPTELLFAPAAPGEWSAVACLQHIIDTERIFQTRLQAFLGGQDFPDFNPDTQGTTSDEPPSPAALAATFAKLRVQSLQSLSQIEEG
;
A
#
# COMPACT_ATOMS: atom_id res chain seq x y z
N MET A 1 8.43 -20.49 -12.26
CA MET A 1 7.51 -19.37 -11.96
C MET A 1 7.12 -19.36 -10.47
N ASP A 2 6.99 -20.55 -9.88
CA ASP A 2 6.50 -20.82 -8.52
C ASP A 2 7.33 -20.15 -7.42
N ASN A 3 8.65 -20.03 -7.62
CA ASN A 3 9.52 -19.30 -6.69
C ASN A 3 9.26 -17.79 -6.69
N LEU A 4 8.84 -17.21 -7.83
CA LEU A 4 8.53 -15.79 -7.91
C LEU A 4 7.21 -15.47 -7.21
N LEU A 5 6.16 -16.25 -7.47
CA LEU A 5 4.84 -16.05 -6.84
C LEU A 5 4.90 -16.22 -5.31
N SER A 6 5.60 -17.25 -4.84
CA SER A 6 5.81 -17.43 -3.40
C SER A 6 6.61 -16.29 -2.78
N SER A 7 7.66 -15.81 -3.45
CA SER A 7 8.43 -14.64 -3.01
C SER A 7 7.59 -13.37 -2.94
N VAL A 8 6.78 -13.09 -3.98
CA VAL A 8 5.86 -11.94 -4.00
C VAL A 8 4.85 -12.05 -2.86
N ARG A 9 4.26 -13.24 -2.64
CA ARG A 9 3.32 -13.47 -1.53
C ARG A 9 3.96 -13.21 -0.17
N SER A 10 5.20 -13.66 0.05
CA SER A 10 5.94 -13.38 1.30
C SER A 10 6.18 -11.89 1.51
N ILE A 11 6.49 -11.13 0.46
CA ILE A 11 6.62 -9.67 0.53
C ILE A 11 5.27 -9.05 0.91
N LEU A 12 4.19 -9.45 0.22
CA LEU A 12 2.86 -8.90 0.46
C LEU A 12 2.37 -9.14 1.89
N LEU A 13 2.67 -10.31 2.46
CA LEU A 13 2.31 -10.70 3.83
C LEU A 13 3.09 -9.91 4.90
N THR A 14 4.37 -9.64 4.66
CA THR A 14 5.25 -9.08 5.71
C THR A 14 5.32 -7.55 5.70
N THR A 15 5.01 -6.90 4.58
CA THR A 15 5.17 -5.45 4.43
C THR A 15 4.29 -4.62 5.39
N PRO A 16 3.01 -4.96 5.65
CA PRO A 16 2.19 -4.18 6.59
C PRO A 16 2.71 -4.20 8.02
N GLU A 17 3.14 -5.37 8.52
CA GLU A 17 3.68 -5.50 9.87
C GLU A 17 4.98 -4.68 10.03
N ARG A 18 5.82 -4.65 8.98
CA ARG A 18 7.02 -3.81 8.97
C ARG A 18 6.69 -2.33 9.10
N TRP A 19 5.63 -1.84 8.42
CA TRP A 19 5.17 -0.47 8.56
C TRP A 19 4.61 -0.18 9.95
N ILE A 20 3.79 -1.08 10.51
CA ILE A 20 3.29 -0.95 11.89
C ILE A 20 4.45 -0.80 12.87
N ARG A 21 5.41 -1.73 12.84
CA ARG A 21 6.60 -1.68 13.70
C ARG A 21 7.40 -0.40 13.50
N LEU A 22 7.57 0.07 12.26
CA LEU A 22 8.27 1.32 11.98
C LEU A 22 7.58 2.52 12.66
N THR A 23 6.25 2.58 12.58
CA THR A 23 5.45 3.68 13.16
C THR A 23 5.34 3.63 14.68
N GLU A 24 5.54 2.46 15.30
CA GLU A 24 5.55 2.28 16.75
C GLU A 24 6.93 2.55 17.37
N THR A 25 8.01 2.39 16.60
CA THR A 25 9.38 2.41 17.13
C THR A 25 10.14 3.70 16.86
N LEU A 26 9.82 4.42 15.78
CA LEU A 26 10.51 5.66 15.43
C LEU A 26 9.77 6.91 15.93
N PRO A 27 10.51 7.99 16.26
CA PRO A 27 9.89 9.28 16.55
C PRO A 27 9.05 9.77 15.37
N THR A 28 7.88 10.33 15.66
CA THR A 28 6.94 10.85 14.67
C THR A 28 7.60 11.87 13.74
N GLU A 29 8.44 12.75 14.28
CA GLU A 29 9.14 13.80 13.52
C GLU A 29 10.05 13.21 12.43
N LEU A 30 10.68 12.05 12.71
CA LEU A 30 11.53 11.37 11.74
C LEU A 30 10.70 10.76 10.60
N LEU A 31 9.50 10.28 10.89
CA LEU A 31 8.60 9.70 9.88
C LEU A 31 8.07 10.79 8.92
N PHE A 32 7.95 12.03 9.40
CA PHE A 32 7.55 13.19 8.61
C PHE A 32 8.72 13.87 7.88
N ALA A 33 9.96 13.60 8.26
CA ALA A 33 11.13 14.19 7.62
C ALA A 33 11.31 13.67 6.17
N PRO A 34 11.49 14.55 5.18
CA PRO A 34 11.91 14.17 3.84
C PRO A 34 13.29 13.49 3.87
N ALA A 35 13.52 12.51 2.99
CA ALA A 35 14.84 11.89 2.84
C ALA A 35 15.92 12.90 2.36
N ALA A 36 15.51 13.86 1.52
CA ALA A 36 16.30 15.00 1.05
C ALA A 36 15.34 16.14 0.61
N PRO A 37 15.82 17.36 0.34
CA PRO A 37 14.98 18.44 -0.17
C PRO A 37 14.22 18.05 -1.45
N GLY A 38 12.89 18.13 -1.43
CA GLY A 38 12.02 17.76 -2.55
C GLY A 38 11.63 16.29 -2.63
N GLU A 39 12.22 15.42 -1.79
CA GLU A 39 11.89 13.99 -1.74
C GLU A 39 10.75 13.70 -0.78
N TRP A 40 10.19 12.49 -0.88
CA TRP A 40 9.12 12.04 0.01
C TRP A 40 9.64 11.69 1.41
N SER A 41 8.78 11.89 2.41
CA SER A 41 8.95 11.35 3.75
C SER A 41 8.42 9.92 3.84
N ALA A 42 8.71 9.21 4.93
CA ALA A 42 8.18 7.87 5.16
C ALA A 42 6.63 7.89 5.21
N VAL A 43 6.04 8.90 5.84
CA VAL A 43 4.57 9.06 5.88
C VAL A 43 3.99 9.30 4.48
N ALA A 44 4.64 10.14 3.66
CA ALA A 44 4.20 10.37 2.28
C ALA A 44 4.25 9.07 1.46
N CYS A 45 5.32 8.28 1.62
CA CYS A 45 5.43 6.96 1.00
C CYS A 45 4.31 6.01 1.46
N LEU A 46 4.00 5.97 2.76
CA LEU A 46 2.95 5.10 3.31
C LEU A 46 1.56 5.51 2.81
N GLN A 47 1.27 6.82 2.75
CA GLN A 47 0.03 7.34 2.16
C GLN A 47 -0.08 6.93 0.68
N HIS A 48 1.00 7.09 -0.09
CA HIS A 48 1.02 6.68 -1.49
C HIS A 48 0.81 5.17 -1.68
N ILE A 49 1.35 4.33 -0.78
CA ILE A 49 1.08 2.89 -0.76
C ILE A 49 -0.41 2.61 -0.54
N ILE A 50 -1.08 3.35 0.35
CA ILE A 50 -2.52 3.19 0.60
C ILE A 50 -3.34 3.60 -0.63
N ASP A 51 -2.99 4.71 -1.27
CA ASP A 51 -3.68 5.19 -2.48
C ASP A 51 -3.56 4.14 -3.59
N THR A 52 -2.35 3.61 -3.81
CA THR A 52 -2.08 2.58 -4.82
C THR A 52 -2.71 1.23 -4.48
N GLU A 53 -2.74 0.80 -3.23
CA GLU A 53 -3.37 -0.46 -2.80
C GLU A 53 -4.87 -0.50 -3.17
N ARG A 54 -5.57 0.63 -3.00
CA ARG A 54 -6.99 0.76 -3.40
C ARG A 54 -7.18 0.56 -4.90
N ILE A 55 -6.28 1.11 -5.71
CA ILE A 55 -6.32 0.98 -7.17
C ILE A 55 -6.01 -0.45 -7.58
N PHE A 56 -5.00 -1.09 -6.97
CA PHE A 56 -4.66 -2.47 -7.27
C PHE A 56 -5.83 -3.41 -6.96
N GLN A 57 -6.56 -3.18 -5.87
CA GLN A 57 -7.80 -3.91 -5.59
C GLN A 57 -8.85 -3.69 -6.67
N THR A 58 -9.12 -2.44 -7.07
CA THR A 58 -10.07 -2.14 -8.14
C THR A 58 -9.69 -2.85 -9.44
N ARG A 59 -8.41 -2.81 -9.83
CA ARG A 59 -7.90 -3.47 -11.04
C ARG A 59 -8.01 -4.98 -10.96
N LEU A 60 -7.69 -5.58 -9.81
CA LEU A 60 -7.84 -7.01 -9.59
C LEU A 60 -9.29 -7.46 -9.79
N GLN A 61 -10.25 -6.72 -9.23
CA GLN A 61 -11.67 -7.01 -9.40
C GLN A 61 -12.12 -6.84 -10.86
N ALA A 62 -11.63 -5.81 -11.56
CA ALA A 62 -11.89 -5.63 -12.98
C ALA A 62 -11.37 -6.81 -13.83
N PHE A 63 -10.14 -7.26 -13.58
CA PHE A 63 -9.58 -8.45 -14.24
C PHE A 63 -10.42 -9.70 -13.99
N LEU A 64 -10.80 -9.98 -12.74
CA LEU A 64 -11.65 -11.12 -12.39
C LEU A 64 -13.04 -11.05 -13.04
N GLY A 65 -13.55 -9.85 -13.27
CA GLY A 65 -14.82 -9.60 -13.97
C GLY A 65 -14.71 -9.48 -15.50
N GLY A 66 -13.51 -9.62 -16.08
CA GLY A 66 -13.28 -9.45 -17.52
C GLY A 66 -13.58 -8.03 -18.03
N GLN A 67 -13.40 -7.01 -17.18
CA GLN A 67 -13.66 -5.60 -17.49
C GLN A 67 -12.34 -4.83 -17.64
N ASP A 68 -12.35 -3.79 -18.47
CA ASP A 68 -11.29 -2.78 -18.47
C ASP A 68 -11.38 -1.89 -17.23
N PHE A 69 -10.28 -1.22 -16.89
CA PHE A 69 -10.20 -0.25 -15.81
C PHE A 69 -9.51 1.04 -16.28
N PRO A 70 -9.86 2.20 -15.70
CA PRO A 70 -9.26 3.47 -16.08
C PRO A 70 -7.80 3.60 -15.62
N ASP A 71 -7.07 4.47 -16.30
CA ASP A 71 -5.75 4.93 -15.88
C ASP A 71 -5.83 5.71 -14.55
N PHE A 72 -4.74 5.68 -13.79
CA PHE A 72 -4.58 6.44 -12.56
C PHE A 72 -3.31 7.28 -12.63
N ASN A 73 -3.43 8.58 -12.39
CA ASN A 73 -2.33 9.52 -12.26
C ASN A 73 -2.10 9.84 -10.76
N PRO A 74 -1.02 9.33 -10.16
CA PRO A 74 -0.73 9.57 -8.74
C PRO A 74 -0.46 11.03 -8.39
N ASP A 75 0.04 11.83 -9.32
CA ASP A 75 0.42 13.23 -9.07
C ASP A 75 -0.81 14.14 -8.91
N THR A 76 -1.95 13.74 -9.49
CA THR A 76 -3.18 14.54 -9.48
C THR A 76 -4.34 13.88 -8.75
N GLN A 77 -4.27 12.56 -8.54
CA GLN A 77 -5.35 11.77 -7.94
C GLN A 77 -4.95 11.09 -6.63
N GLY A 78 -3.72 11.31 -6.15
CA GLY A 78 -3.28 10.91 -4.81
C GLY A 78 -3.96 11.73 -3.71
N THR A 79 -3.98 11.19 -2.50
CA THR A 79 -4.55 11.89 -1.34
C THR A 79 -3.61 13.01 -0.89
N THR A 80 -4.02 14.26 -1.04
CA THR A 80 -3.37 15.43 -0.43
C THR A 80 -4.22 15.92 0.74
N SER A 81 -3.97 15.42 1.94
CA SER A 81 -4.62 15.94 3.15
C SER A 81 -3.79 17.07 3.75
N ASP A 82 -4.43 18.20 4.06
CA ASP A 82 -3.80 19.34 4.74
C ASP A 82 -3.33 18.99 6.17
N GLU A 83 -3.99 18.02 6.80
CA GLU A 83 -3.57 17.42 8.07
C GLU A 83 -3.26 15.94 7.84
N PRO A 84 -1.97 15.54 7.86
CA PRO A 84 -1.62 14.15 7.64
C PRO A 84 -2.09 13.31 8.83
N PRO A 85 -2.88 12.24 8.59
CA PRO A 85 -3.30 11.34 9.66
C PRO A 85 -2.09 10.72 10.37
N SER A 86 -2.30 10.31 11.62
CA SER A 86 -1.26 9.66 12.44
C SER A 86 -0.55 8.54 11.65
N PRO A 87 0.80 8.46 11.66
CA PRO A 87 1.53 7.40 10.96
C PRO A 87 1.04 6.00 11.34
N ALA A 88 0.72 5.77 12.62
CA ALA A 88 0.17 4.50 13.09
C ALA A 88 -1.22 4.20 12.50
N ALA A 89 -2.08 5.22 12.35
CA ALA A 89 -3.39 5.07 11.73
C ALA A 89 -3.28 4.73 10.24
N LEU A 90 -2.30 5.32 9.55
CA LEU A 90 -1.98 4.96 8.17
C LEU A 90 -1.49 3.51 8.07
N ALA A 91 -0.57 3.08 8.94
CA ALA A 91 -0.06 1.71 8.92
C ALA A 91 -1.18 0.68 9.18
N ALA A 92 -2.09 0.99 10.13
CA ALA A 92 -3.27 0.16 10.38
C ALA A 92 -4.21 0.11 9.17
N THR A 93 -4.42 1.24 8.49
CA THR A 93 -5.22 1.31 7.26
C THR A 93 -4.62 0.46 6.16
N PHE A 94 -3.30 0.57 5.95
CA PHE A 94 -2.58 -0.25 4.99
C PHE A 94 -2.70 -1.74 5.30
N ALA A 95 -2.52 -2.14 6.57
CA ALA A 95 -2.68 -3.54 6.97
C ALA A 95 -4.07 -4.10 6.68
N LYS A 96 -5.12 -3.31 6.97
CA LYS A 96 -6.50 -3.70 6.64
C LYS A 96 -6.71 -3.91 5.14
N LEU A 97 -6.24 -2.98 4.31
CA LEU A 97 -6.34 -3.09 2.85
C LEU A 97 -5.57 -4.30 2.34
N ARG A 98 -4.35 -4.53 2.83
CA ARG A 98 -3.54 -5.67 2.39
C ARG A 98 -4.18 -7.02 2.71
N VAL A 99 -4.86 -7.16 3.86
CA VAL A 99 -5.62 -8.38 4.18
C VAL A 99 -6.70 -8.63 3.14
N GLN A 100 -7.44 -7.60 2.72
CA GLN A 100 -8.48 -7.72 1.70
C GLN A 100 -7.89 -8.09 0.32
N SER A 101 -6.74 -7.51 -0.04
CA SER A 101 -6.03 -7.86 -1.27
C SER A 101 -5.58 -9.32 -1.27
N LEU A 102 -5.02 -9.81 -0.16
CA LEU A 102 -4.58 -11.20 -0.02
C LEU A 102 -5.76 -12.19 -0.06
N GLN A 103 -6.90 -11.82 0.53
CA GLN A 103 -8.13 -12.62 0.41
C GLN A 103 -8.57 -12.74 -1.05
N SER A 104 -8.56 -11.63 -1.81
CA SER A 104 -8.91 -11.64 -3.24
C SER A 104 -7.93 -12.50 -4.04
N LEU A 105 -6.62 -12.38 -3.78
CA LEU A 105 -5.59 -13.18 -4.46
C LEU A 105 -5.69 -14.68 -4.16
N SER A 106 -6.15 -15.06 -2.96
CA SER A 106 -6.32 -16.48 -2.60
C SER A 106 -7.41 -17.21 -3.38
N GLN A 107 -8.29 -16.46 -4.06
CA GLN A 107 -9.35 -17.02 -4.91
C GLN A 107 -8.88 -17.30 -6.34
N ILE A 108 -7.66 -16.90 -6.69
CA ILE A 108 -7.07 -17.16 -8.00
C ILE A 108 -6.30 -18.47 -7.91
N GLU A 109 -6.76 -19.49 -8.64
CA GLU A 109 -6.05 -20.77 -8.76
C GLU A 109 -4.82 -20.60 -9.67
N GLU A 110 -3.72 -21.29 -9.36
CA GLU A 110 -2.60 -21.46 -10.29
C GLU A 110 -3.11 -22.34 -11.44
N GLY A 111 -3.45 -21.70 -12.56
CA GLY A 111 -3.82 -22.37 -13.81
C GLY A 111 -2.63 -22.97 -14.54
#